data_AF-A0A8D0HNZ7-F1
#
_entry.id   AF-A0A8D0HNZ7-F1
#
_cell.length_a   1.000
_cell.length_b   1.000
_cell.length_c   1.000
_cell.angle_alpha   90.00
_cell.angle_beta   90.00
_cell.angle_gamma   90.00
#
_symmetry.space_group_name_H-M   'P 1'
#
loop_
_entity.id
_entity.type
_entity.pdbx_description
1 polymer ?
#
loop_
_entity_poly.entity_id
_entity_poly.type
_entity_poly.pdbx_seq_one_letter_code
_entity_poly.pdbx_strand_id
1 'polypeptide(L)'
;MSSEISLETEEEVSRPSLLLPEERIPEVEETALPIVPELPELSLELPLDRDMITLEYIRSLAAAQLEQFGKTDFASLVPPTASRAIASRVFYLCLVLCAIQFLHLEQVKPFGQILITPGARFHRR
;
A
#
# COMPACT_ATOMS: atom_id res chain seq x y z
N MET A 1 60.01 -11.08 19.21
CA MET A 1 59.30 -12.05 20.06
C MET A 1 58.11 -12.52 19.25
N SER A 2 58.25 -13.72 18.69
CA SER A 2 57.26 -14.45 17.89
C SER A 2 56.12 -14.98 18.75
N SER A 3 54.94 -15.19 18.14
CA SER A 3 53.97 -16.27 18.37
C SER A 3 52.99 -16.22 17.18
N GLU A 4 53.18 -17.02 16.14
CA GLU A 4 52.71 -18.41 15.95
C GLU A 4 51.25 -18.50 15.52
N ILE A 5 51.09 -18.90 14.26
CA ILE A 5 49.86 -19.20 13.52
C ILE A 5 49.48 -20.66 13.81
N SER A 6 48.21 -20.92 14.08
CA SER A 6 47.63 -22.28 14.01
C SER A 6 46.44 -22.26 13.07
N LEU A 7 46.64 -22.85 11.89
CA LEU A 7 45.59 -23.36 11.01
C LEU A 7 45.30 -24.79 11.43
N GLU A 8 44.04 -25.13 11.67
CA GLU A 8 43.54 -26.49 11.53
C GLU A 8 42.22 -26.50 10.76
N THR A 9 42.20 -27.39 9.77
CA THR A 9 41.17 -27.79 8.80
C THR A 9 40.31 -28.91 9.36
N GLU A 10 39.05 -29.06 8.90
CA GLU A 10 38.28 -30.33 8.78
C GLU A 10 36.85 -29.97 8.29
N GLU A 11 36.55 -30.07 6.99
CA GLU A 11 35.98 -31.22 6.27
C GLU A 11 34.53 -31.63 6.65
N GLU A 12 33.65 -31.42 5.66
CA GLU A 12 32.49 -32.23 5.24
C GLU A 12 31.72 -33.04 6.30
N VAL A 13 30.55 -32.53 6.71
CA VAL A 13 29.51 -33.36 7.34
C VAL A 13 28.50 -33.80 6.29
N SER A 14 28.76 -35.02 5.84
CA SER A 14 27.89 -35.92 5.10
C SER A 14 26.54 -36.17 5.79
N ARG A 15 25.55 -36.45 4.94
CA ARG A 15 24.16 -36.87 5.22
C ARG A 15 24.09 -38.02 6.26
N PRO A 16 22.99 -38.08 7.05
CA PRO A 16 22.45 -39.36 7.48
C PRO A 16 21.16 -39.67 6.71
N SER A 17 21.22 -40.74 5.92
CA SER A 17 20.10 -41.43 5.28
C SER A 17 19.24 -42.13 6.35
N LEU A 18 17.91 -41.99 6.35
CA LEU A 18 17.00 -43.03 6.84
C LEU A 18 15.67 -43.00 6.08
N LEU A 19 15.33 -44.17 5.52
CA LEU A 19 14.19 -44.49 4.65
C LEU A 19 12.92 -44.85 5.44
N LEU A 20 11.79 -44.84 4.70
CA LEU A 20 10.54 -45.64 4.80
C LEU A 20 9.27 -44.84 5.16
N PRO A 21 8.06 -45.28 4.74
CA PRO A 21 7.65 -46.00 3.51
C PRO A 21 6.43 -45.33 2.81
N GLU A 22 6.12 -45.79 1.60
CA GLU A 22 4.93 -45.42 0.81
C GLU A 22 3.62 -45.39 1.62
N GLU A 23 2.98 -44.22 1.72
CA GLU A 23 1.56 -44.12 2.02
C GLU A 23 0.84 -43.43 0.86
N ARG A 24 -0.08 -44.19 0.28
CA ARG A 24 -0.92 -43.86 -0.88
C ARG A 24 -1.66 -42.54 -0.65
N ILE A 25 -1.52 -41.60 -1.58
CA ILE A 25 -2.39 -40.43 -1.66
C ILE A 25 -3.65 -40.88 -2.43
N PRO A 26 -4.85 -40.92 -1.82
CA PRO A 26 -6.08 -41.01 -2.59
C PRO A 26 -6.31 -39.66 -3.29
N GLU A 27 -6.76 -39.70 -4.53
CA GLU A 27 -7.17 -38.56 -5.35
C GLU A 27 -8.06 -37.61 -4.54
N VAL A 28 -7.51 -36.46 -4.13
CA VAL A 28 -8.29 -35.36 -3.57
C VAL A 28 -8.70 -34.50 -4.75
N GLU A 29 -10.01 -34.53 -5.05
CA GLU A 29 -10.67 -33.64 -6.01
C GLU A 29 -10.13 -32.22 -5.86
N GLU A 30 -9.58 -31.67 -6.94
CA GLU A 30 -9.20 -30.26 -7.07
C GLU A 30 -10.44 -29.41 -6.77
N THR A 31 -10.56 -28.99 -5.52
CA THR A 31 -11.55 -28.02 -5.11
C THR A 31 -11.07 -26.71 -5.70
N ALA A 32 -11.60 -26.36 -6.87
CA ALA A 32 -11.33 -25.08 -7.53
C ALA A 32 -11.62 -23.96 -6.54
N LEU A 33 -10.55 -23.35 -6.01
CA LEU A 33 -10.67 -22.23 -5.11
C LEU A 33 -11.45 -21.12 -5.85
N PRO A 34 -12.49 -20.52 -5.22
CA PRO A 34 -13.21 -19.44 -5.85
C PRO A 34 -12.23 -18.31 -6.16
N ILE A 35 -12.17 -17.91 -7.43
CA ILE A 35 -11.30 -16.83 -7.92
C ILE A 35 -11.73 -15.56 -7.18
N VAL A 36 -10.94 -15.16 -6.19
CA VAL A 36 -11.09 -13.86 -5.53
C VAL A 36 -10.68 -12.82 -6.57
N PRO A 37 -11.53 -11.82 -6.87
CA PRO A 37 -11.09 -10.69 -7.67
C PRO A 37 -9.91 -10.04 -6.95
N GLU A 38 -8.73 -10.04 -7.59
CA GLU A 38 -7.55 -9.37 -7.06
C GLU A 38 -7.90 -7.88 -6.87
N LEU A 39 -8.05 -7.45 -5.63
CA LEU A 39 -8.12 -6.04 -5.33
C LEU A 39 -6.77 -5.45 -5.73
N PRO A 40 -6.73 -4.35 -6.51
CA PRO A 40 -5.46 -3.76 -6.90
C PRO A 40 -4.68 -3.41 -5.62
N GLU A 41 -3.53 -4.06 -5.45
CA GLU A 41 -2.60 -3.74 -4.37
C GLU A 41 -2.10 -2.31 -4.61
N LEU A 42 -2.72 -1.34 -3.94
CA LEU A 42 -2.20 0.04 -3.89
C LEU A 42 -0.99 0.07 -2.95
N SER A 43 0.06 -0.64 -3.32
CA SER A 43 1.36 -0.61 -2.66
C SER A 43 2.01 0.74 -2.97
N LEU A 44 1.77 1.74 -2.13
CA LEU A 44 2.42 3.06 -2.19
C LEU A 44 3.88 2.98 -1.65
N GLU A 45 4.65 1.99 -2.10
CA GLU A 45 6.00 1.66 -1.64
C GLU A 45 7.09 2.26 -2.56
N LEU A 46 6.85 3.44 -3.12
CA LEU A 46 7.89 4.25 -3.77
C LEU A 46 7.79 5.67 -3.24
N PRO A 47 8.92 6.38 -3.01
CA PRO A 47 8.85 7.78 -2.64
C PRO A 47 8.09 8.52 -3.75
N LEU A 48 6.87 8.94 -3.45
CA LEU A 48 6.03 9.71 -4.37
C LEU A 48 6.81 10.95 -4.79
N ASP A 49 7.37 10.93 -5.98
CA ASP A 49 8.01 12.12 -6.51
C ASP A 49 6.94 13.20 -6.72
N ARG A 50 7.29 14.45 -6.44
CA ARG A 50 6.36 15.58 -6.51
C ARG A 50 5.66 15.65 -7.86
N ASP A 51 6.36 15.27 -8.92
CA ASP A 51 5.89 15.33 -10.30
C ASP A 51 4.88 14.21 -10.62
N MET A 52 4.89 13.12 -9.86
CA MET A 52 3.87 12.05 -9.95
C MET A 52 2.55 12.47 -9.30
N ILE A 53 2.57 13.45 -8.39
CA ILE A 53 1.38 13.98 -7.71
C ILE A 53 0.68 14.98 -8.62
N THR A 54 -0.10 14.43 -9.54
CA THR A 54 -0.94 15.16 -10.48
C THR A 54 -2.37 15.31 -9.96
N LEU A 55 -3.12 16.25 -10.56
CA LEU A 55 -4.54 16.44 -10.22
C LEU A 55 -5.36 15.16 -10.48
N GLU A 56 -5.09 14.49 -11.60
CA GLU A 56 -5.82 13.27 -11.99
C GLU A 56 -5.51 12.12 -11.04
N TYR A 57 -4.26 11.97 -10.60
CA TYR A 57 -3.88 10.97 -9.60
C TYR A 57 -4.63 11.19 -8.28
N ILE A 58 -4.67 12.42 -7.76
CA ILE A 58 -5.41 12.70 -6.51
C ILE A 58 -6.91 12.54 -6.71
N ARG A 59 -7.43 12.91 -7.89
CA ARG A 59 -8.84 12.71 -8.24
C ARG A 59 -9.22 11.23 -8.22
N SER A 60 -8.44 10.37 -8.88
CA SER A 60 -8.72 8.93 -8.96
C SER A 60 -8.55 8.25 -7.60
N LEU A 61 -7.52 8.61 -6.85
CA LEU A 61 -7.30 8.10 -5.49
C LEU A 61 -8.44 8.47 -4.55
N ALA A 62 -8.85 9.75 -4.52
CA ALA A 62 -9.96 10.20 -3.72
C ALA A 62 -11.28 9.56 -4.16
N ALA A 63 -11.48 9.37 -5.48
CA ALA A 63 -12.67 8.69 -5.99
C ALA A 63 -12.77 7.26 -5.50
N ALA A 64 -11.70 6.47 -5.59
CA ALA A 64 -11.68 5.09 -5.10
C ALA A 64 -12.03 5.01 -3.61
N GLN A 65 -11.42 5.88 -2.79
CA GLN A 65 -11.71 5.96 -1.36
C GLN A 65 -13.17 6.34 -1.07
N LEU A 66 -13.71 7.31 -1.80
CA LEU A 66 -15.10 7.74 -1.64
C LEU A 66 -16.12 6.71 -2.15
N GLU A 67 -15.81 5.96 -3.21
CA GLU A 67 -16.67 4.90 -3.72
C GLU A 67 -16.74 3.71 -2.74
N GLN A 68 -15.62 3.41 -2.06
CA GLN A 68 -15.52 2.32 -1.10
C GLN A 68 -16.11 2.68 0.28
N PHE A 69 -15.76 3.85 0.82
CA PHE A 69 -16.07 4.21 2.21
C PHE A 69 -17.11 5.33 2.36
N GLY A 70 -17.45 6.03 1.28
CA GLY A 70 -18.35 7.20 1.28
C GLY A 70 -17.75 8.49 1.85
N LYS A 71 -16.66 8.38 2.61
CA LYS A 71 -15.88 9.48 3.18
C LYS A 71 -14.43 9.03 3.35
N THR A 72 -13.49 9.97 3.35
CA THR A 72 -12.08 9.68 3.56
C THR A 72 -11.41 10.81 4.35
N ASP A 73 -10.23 10.54 4.91
CA ASP A 73 -9.43 11.55 5.62
C ASP A 73 -8.32 12.05 4.68
N PHE A 74 -7.97 13.33 4.78
CA PHE A 74 -6.78 13.85 4.13
C PHE A 74 -5.53 13.05 4.51
N ALA A 75 -5.40 12.64 5.78
CA ALA A 75 -4.27 11.84 6.24
C ALA A 75 -4.18 10.46 5.56
N SER A 76 -5.29 9.89 5.08
CA SER A 76 -5.25 8.63 4.30
C SER A 76 -4.82 8.82 2.84
N LEU A 77 -4.89 10.03 2.30
CA LEU A 77 -4.43 10.34 0.94
C LEU A 77 -2.92 10.64 0.89
N VAL A 78 -2.32 10.93 2.04
CA VAL A 78 -0.91 11.29 2.15
C VAL A 78 -0.18 10.20 2.93
N PRO A 79 0.85 9.54 2.35
CA PRO A 79 1.62 8.57 3.09
C PRO A 79 2.18 9.16 4.39
N PRO A 80 2.24 8.41 5.50
CA PRO A 80 2.73 8.93 6.78
C PRO A 80 4.21 9.36 6.73
N THR A 81 4.97 8.85 5.77
CA THR A 81 6.38 9.18 5.52
C THR A 81 6.57 10.34 4.53
N ALA A 82 5.49 10.92 4.03
CA ALA A 82 5.56 11.98 3.03
C ALA A 82 6.26 13.24 3.54
N SER A 83 7.06 13.86 2.67
CA SER A 83 7.66 15.16 2.96
C SER A 83 6.62 16.27 3.05
N ARG A 84 6.96 17.38 3.72
CA ARG A 84 6.09 18.57 3.77
C ARG A 84 5.73 19.10 2.38
N ALA A 85 6.66 19.00 1.43
CA ALA A 85 6.43 19.41 0.04
C ALA A 85 5.32 18.58 -0.60
N ILE A 86 5.36 17.26 -0.43
CA ILE A 86 4.33 16.32 -0.90
C ILE A 86 2.99 16.63 -0.24
N ALA A 87 2.94 16.70 1.09
CA ALA A 87 1.70 16.98 1.82
C ALA A 87 1.06 18.30 1.36
N SER A 88 1.86 19.36 1.19
CA SER A 88 1.37 20.66 0.71
C SER A 88 0.83 20.59 -0.73
N ARG A 89 1.47 19.79 -1.59
CA ARG A 89 1.05 19.58 -2.97
C ARG A 89 -0.29 18.84 -3.03
N VAL A 90 -0.44 17.76 -2.27
CA VAL A 90 -1.70 17.00 -2.17
C VAL A 90 -2.81 17.90 -1.63
N PHE A 91 -2.54 18.64 -0.56
CA PHE A 91 -3.51 19.57 0.02
C PHE A 91 -3.99 20.61 -0.99
N TYR A 92 -3.07 21.24 -1.71
CA TYR A 92 -3.41 22.18 -2.78
C TYR A 92 -4.30 21.53 -3.85
N LEU A 93 -3.99 20.30 -4.28
CA LEU A 93 -4.79 19.60 -5.28
C LEU A 93 -6.19 19.26 -4.76
N CYS A 94 -6.35 18.89 -3.48
CA CYS A 94 -7.67 18.74 -2.87
C CYS A 94 -8.46 20.05 -2.93
N LEU A 95 -7.83 21.20 -2.67
CA LEU A 95 -8.48 22.51 -2.80
C LEU A 95 -8.91 22.81 -4.24
N VAL A 96 -8.09 22.46 -5.24
CA VAL A 96 -8.46 22.58 -6.66
C VAL A 96 -9.67 21.70 -6.98
N LEU A 97 -9.73 20.48 -6.44
CA LEU A 97 -10.88 19.58 -6.60
C LEU A 97 -12.14 20.13 -5.92
N CYS A 98 -12.00 20.82 -4.78
CA CYS A 98 -13.12 21.53 -4.15
C CYS A 98 -13.61 22.70 -5.00
N ALA A 99 -12.69 23.47 -5.63
CA ALA A 99 -13.06 24.58 -6.50
C ALA A 99 -13.92 24.13 -7.69
N ILE A 100 -13.67 22.92 -8.22
CA ILE A 100 -14.51 22.32 -9.27
C ILE A 100 -15.68 21.49 -8.74
N GLN A 101 -15.99 21.58 -7.44
CA GLN A 101 -17.06 20.86 -6.74
C GLN A 101 -16.98 19.33 -6.85
N PHE A 102 -15.78 18.78 -7.04
CA PHE A 102 -15.57 17.33 -7.06
C PHE A 102 -15.48 16.75 -5.64
N LEU A 103 -14.82 17.46 -4.72
CA LEU A 103 -14.72 17.11 -3.30
C LEU A 103 -15.33 18.19 -2.42
N HIS A 104 -15.68 17.81 -1.20
CA HIS A 104 -15.97 18.72 -0.10
C HIS A 104 -14.99 18.42 1.05
N LEU A 105 -14.43 19.47 1.64
CA LEU A 105 -13.46 19.41 2.73
C LEU A 105 -14.07 20.03 3.98
N GLU A 106 -14.04 19.32 5.10
CA GLU A 106 -14.53 19.79 6.39
C GLU A 106 -13.46 19.64 7.47
N GLN A 107 -13.22 20.71 8.25
CA GLN A 107 -12.30 20.69 9.38
C GLN A 107 -12.99 21.30 10.61
N VAL A 108 -13.23 20.47 11.63
CA VAL A 108 -14.00 20.87 12.84
C VAL A 108 -13.13 21.62 13.86
N LYS A 109 -11.87 21.21 14.02
CA LYS A 109 -10.92 21.80 14.98
C LYS A 109 -9.72 22.39 14.24
N PRO A 110 -9.13 23.50 14.72
CA PRO A 110 -7.89 24.03 14.15
C PRO A 110 -6.81 22.95 14.13
N PHE A 111 -6.18 22.76 12.96
CA PHE A 111 -5.16 21.71 12.74
C PHE A 111 -5.65 20.28 13.07
N GLY A 112 -6.95 20.08 13.15
CA GLY A 112 -7.56 18.78 13.33
C GLY A 112 -7.70 18.04 12.02
N GLN A 113 -8.32 16.86 12.12
CA GLN A 113 -8.67 16.01 10.99
C GLN A 113 -9.42 16.79 9.91
N ILE A 114 -9.07 16.52 8.66
CA ILE A 114 -9.72 17.12 7.49
C ILE A 114 -10.50 16.00 6.80
N LEU A 115 -11.81 16.02 6.99
CA LEU A 115 -12.70 15.05 6.38
C LEU A 115 -12.97 15.44 4.93
N ILE A 116 -12.93 14.45 4.05
CA ILE A 116 -13.19 14.56 2.63
C ILE A 116 -14.48 13.79 2.32
N THR A 117 -15.44 14.46 1.72
CA THR A 117 -16.70 13.89 1.27
C THR A 117 -16.96 14.19 -0.22
N PRO A 118 -17.87 13.45 -0.87
CA PRO A 118 -18.20 13.70 -2.28
C PRO A 118 -18.80 15.10 -2.49
N GLY A 119 -18.30 15.81 -3.50
CA GLY A 119 -18.88 17.09 -3.92
C GLY A 119 -20.08 16.92 -4.86
N ALA A 120 -20.75 18.02 -5.19
CA ALA A 120 -21.94 18.00 -6.07
C ALA A 120 -21.68 17.45 -7.48
N ARG A 121 -20.43 17.51 -7.96
CA ARG A 121 -20.02 16.99 -9.27
C ARG A 121 -19.35 15.62 -9.19
N PHE A 122 -19.38 15.00 -8.01
CA PHE A 122 -18.96 13.62 -7.84
C PHE A 122 -20.03 12.69 -8.41
N HIS A 123 -19.65 11.88 -9.39
CA HIS A 123 -20.52 10.85 -9.95
C HIS A 123 -19.90 9.50 -9.60
N ARG A 124 -20.67 8.68 -8.89
CA ARG A 124 -20.28 7.30 -8.58
C ARG A 124 -20.29 6.51 -9.88
N ARG A 125 -19.20 5.83 -10.20
CA ARG A 125 -19.18 4.90 -11.34
C ARG A 125 -19.93 3.61 -11.02
#